data_AF-A0A4Y3NIN3-F1
#
_entry.id   AF-A0A4Y3NIN3-F1
#
_cell.length_a   1.000
_cell.length_b   1.000
_cell.length_c   1.000
_cell.angle_alpha   90.00
_cell.angle_beta   90.00
_cell.angle_gamma   90.00
#
_symmetry.space_group_name_H-M   'P 1'
#
loop_
_entity.id
_entity.type
_entity.pdbx_description
1 polymer ?
#
loop_
_entity_poly.entity_id
_entity_poly.type
_entity_poly.pdbx_seq_one_letter_code
_entity_poly.pdbx_strand_id
1 'polypeptide(L)'
;MSQEPWTDEDESALATKRPSGGWRYGPKDRVVLSGKGLVVGIVVADAVFFLFWAIPSWSLNPNHASYTLAMTATAMVIGLIPIGVVGTAVGWPLGVALRSVRNQWLHVAAFFAAGAIICVPFGGFWSPSAWAFPLSIAVAAGVGRLAVWKLVRINHAGEPK
;
A
#
# COMPACT_ATOMS: atom_id res chain seq x y z
N MET A 1 -61.78 22.20 -2.65
CA MET A 1 -60.46 22.77 -2.32
C MET A 1 -60.19 22.48 -0.85
N SER A 2 -59.64 21.30 -0.57
CA SER A 2 -59.20 20.91 0.77
C SER A 2 -57.70 21.19 0.85
N GLN A 3 -57.32 22.19 1.65
CA GLN A 3 -55.93 22.31 2.08
C GLN A 3 -55.65 21.16 3.03
N GLU A 4 -54.81 20.22 2.61
CA GLU A 4 -54.31 19.19 3.51
C GLU A 4 -53.38 19.84 4.57
N PRO A 5 -53.43 19.37 5.82
CA PRO A 5 -52.64 19.93 6.90
C PRO A 5 -51.18 19.55 6.66
N TRP A 6 -50.32 20.55 6.46
CA TRP A 6 -48.87 20.38 6.51
C TRP A 6 -48.51 19.72 7.85
N THR A 7 -48.11 18.46 7.81
CA THR A 7 -47.64 17.72 8.98
C THR A 7 -46.18 18.06 9.23
N ASP A 8 -45.83 18.42 10.47
CA ASP A 8 -44.47 18.71 10.95
C ASP A 8 -43.44 17.58 10.67
N GLU A 9 -43.92 16.42 10.21
CA GLU A 9 -43.08 15.30 9.75
C GLU A 9 -42.33 15.61 8.46
N ASP A 10 -42.88 16.44 7.56
CA ASP A 10 -42.23 16.83 6.31
C ASP A 10 -41.08 17.82 6.56
N GLU A 11 -41.22 18.71 7.54
CA GLU A 11 -40.12 19.58 8.01
C GLU A 11 -39.04 18.76 8.75
N SER A 12 -39.43 17.72 9.49
CA SER A 12 -38.50 16.80 10.16
C SER A 12 -37.71 15.94 9.16
N ALA A 13 -38.33 15.57 8.03
CA ALA A 13 -37.67 14.87 6.92
C ALA A 13 -36.70 15.78 6.14
N LEU A 14 -36.96 17.08 6.09
CA LEU A 14 -36.05 18.08 5.50
C LEU A 14 -34.90 18.44 6.46
N ALA A 15 -35.14 18.50 7.77
CA ALA A 15 -34.13 18.83 8.80
C ALA A 15 -33.10 17.70 9.03
N THR A 16 -33.43 16.45 8.71
CA THR A 16 -32.51 15.31 8.82
C THR A 16 -31.59 15.15 7.62
N LYS A 17 -31.80 15.90 6.54
CA LYS A 17 -30.87 15.96 5.41
C LYS A 17 -29.68 16.85 5.74
N ARG A 18 -28.88 16.45 6.75
CA ARG A 18 -27.51 16.96 6.87
C ARG A 18 -26.82 16.67 5.53
N PRO A 19 -26.31 17.67 4.79
CA PRO A 19 -25.31 17.42 3.78
C PRO A 19 -24.02 17.16 4.56
N SER A 20 -23.91 15.99 5.18
CA SER A 20 -22.61 15.54 5.63
C SER A 20 -21.81 15.33 4.34
N GLY A 21 -20.81 16.17 4.14
CA GLY A 21 -19.73 15.95 3.17
C GLY A 21 -18.89 14.71 3.52
N GLY A 22 -19.55 13.65 4.01
CA GLY A 22 -19.01 12.34 4.25
C GLY A 22 -19.04 11.57 2.95
N TRP A 23 -17.86 11.17 2.51
CA TRP A 23 -17.69 10.24 1.40
C TRP A 23 -18.65 9.05 1.54
N ARG A 24 -19.17 8.60 0.39
CA ARG A 24 -20.21 7.58 0.14
C ARG A 24 -19.93 6.16 0.68
N TYR A 25 -19.05 5.99 1.67
CA TYR A 25 -18.62 4.69 2.16
C TYR A 25 -19.00 4.43 3.61
N GLY A 26 -19.72 3.34 3.85
CA GLY A 26 -20.15 2.92 5.18
C GLY A 26 -19.07 2.12 5.94
N PRO A 27 -19.21 1.90 7.26
CA PRO A 27 -18.32 1.04 8.05
C PRO A 27 -18.19 -0.40 7.51
N LYS A 28 -19.09 -0.80 6.62
CA LYS A 28 -19.11 -2.09 5.91
C LYS A 28 -18.31 -2.08 4.60
N ASP A 29 -17.93 -0.91 4.07
CA ASP A 29 -17.11 -0.83 2.87
C ASP A 29 -15.69 -1.25 3.21
N ARG A 30 -15.30 -2.37 2.61
CA ARG A 30 -14.02 -3.02 2.84
C ARG A 30 -13.08 -2.57 1.74
N VAL A 31 -12.02 -1.85 2.11
CA VAL A 31 -10.82 -1.78 1.28
C VAL A 31 -10.21 -3.19 1.32
N VAL A 32 -10.74 -4.07 0.47
CA VAL A 32 -10.16 -5.39 0.26
C VAL A 32 -9.00 -5.17 -0.70
N LEU A 33 -7.78 -5.38 -0.21
CA LEU A 33 -6.65 -5.62 -1.11
C LEU A 33 -7.02 -6.85 -1.92
N SER A 34 -7.50 -6.64 -3.15
CA SER A 34 -7.73 -7.72 -4.09
C SER A 34 -6.41 -8.51 -4.22
N GLY A 35 -6.46 -9.84 -4.27
CA GLY A 35 -5.25 -10.66 -4.42
C GLY A 35 -4.36 -10.19 -5.59
N LYS A 36 -4.97 -9.64 -6.65
CA LYS A 36 -4.26 -8.99 -7.76
C LYS A 36 -3.44 -7.77 -7.33
N GLY A 37 -4.00 -6.91 -6.48
CA GLY A 37 -3.30 -5.75 -5.93
C GLY A 37 -2.14 -6.16 -5.01
N LEU A 38 -2.31 -7.23 -4.23
CA LEU A 38 -1.23 -7.78 -3.40
C LEU A 38 -0.07 -8.30 -4.24
N VAL A 39 -0.36 -9.08 -5.28
CA VAL A 39 0.66 -9.60 -6.21
C VAL A 39 1.38 -8.45 -6.93
N VAL A 40 0.66 -7.45 -7.43
CA VAL A 40 1.29 -6.27 -8.06
C VAL A 40 2.18 -5.52 -7.07
N GLY A 41 1.73 -5.34 -5.83
CA GLY A 41 2.53 -4.71 -4.78
C GLY A 41 3.82 -5.46 -4.49
N ILE A 42 3.77 -6.80 -4.44
CA ILE A 42 4.94 -7.66 -4.23
C ILE A 42 5.91 -7.54 -5.40
N VAL A 43 5.43 -7.66 -6.64
CA VAL A 43 6.27 -7.57 -7.84
C VAL A 43 6.94 -6.20 -7.95
N VAL A 44 6.22 -5.12 -7.63
CA VAL A 44 6.79 -3.77 -7.63
C VAL A 44 7.79 -3.60 -6.50
N ALA A 45 7.49 -4.08 -5.29
CA ALA A 45 8.42 -4.01 -4.16
C ALA A 45 9.72 -4.78 -4.46
N ASP A 46 9.62 -5.98 -5.04
CA ASP A 46 10.75 -6.78 -5.49
C ASP A 46 11.62 -6.02 -6.50
N ALA A 47 11.00 -5.48 -7.56
CA ALA A 47 11.71 -4.68 -8.55
C ALA A 47 12.41 -3.46 -7.94
N VAL A 48 11.72 -2.71 -7.07
CA VAL A 48 12.28 -1.52 -6.43
C VAL A 48 13.44 -1.88 -5.51
N PHE A 49 13.32 -2.97 -4.74
CA PHE A 49 14.39 -3.44 -3.87
C PHE A 49 15.64 -3.79 -4.68
N PHE A 50 15.51 -4.59 -5.74
CA PHE A 50 16.65 -4.99 -6.54
C PHE A 50 17.25 -3.85 -7.37
N LEU A 51 16.42 -2.94 -7.89
CA LEU A 51 16.89 -1.75 -8.61
C LEU A 51 17.62 -0.76 -7.69
N PHE A 52 17.24 -0.67 -6.41
CA PHE A 52 17.93 0.16 -5.42
C PHE A 52 19.42 -0.17 -5.34
N TRP A 53 19.77 -1.45 -5.48
CA TRP A 53 21.16 -1.93 -5.45
C TRP A 53 21.80 -1.98 -6.84
N ALA A 54 21.04 -2.33 -7.87
CA ALA A 54 21.56 -2.47 -9.23
C ALA A 54 21.97 -1.13 -9.86
N ILE A 55 21.19 -0.06 -9.67
CA ILE A 55 21.44 1.25 -10.29
C ILE A 55 22.80 1.84 -9.84
N PRO A 56 23.12 1.92 -8.54
CA PRO A 56 24.45 2.36 -8.10
C PRO A 56 25.57 1.45 -8.61
N SER A 57 25.34 0.13 -8.65
CA SER A 57 26.33 -0.84 -9.12
C SER A 57 26.71 -0.61 -10.59
N TRP A 58 25.74 -0.35 -11.46
CA TRP A 58 25.98 -0.04 -12.88
C TRP A 58 26.72 1.27 -13.08
N SER A 59 26.35 2.29 -12.30
CA SER A 59 26.97 3.62 -12.37
C SER A 59 28.45 3.58 -11.96
N LEU A 60 28.77 2.79 -10.91
CA LEU A 60 30.12 2.67 -10.39
C LEU A 60 31.01 1.70 -11.19
N ASN A 61 30.42 0.67 -11.81
CA ASN A 61 31.16 -0.37 -12.53
C ASN A 61 30.52 -0.70 -13.90
N PRO A 62 30.62 0.20 -14.89
CA PRO A 62 29.94 0.04 -16.18
C PRO A 62 30.42 -1.19 -16.97
N ASN A 63 31.69 -1.59 -16.79
CA ASN A 63 32.27 -2.76 -17.46
C ASN A 63 31.61 -4.10 -17.07
N HIS A 64 30.91 -4.13 -15.93
CA HIS A 64 30.20 -5.31 -15.44
C HIS A 64 28.67 -5.19 -15.55
N ALA A 65 28.15 -4.15 -16.21
CA ALA A 65 26.71 -3.87 -16.24
C ALA A 65 25.87 -5.03 -16.77
N SER A 66 26.34 -5.74 -17.81
CA SER A 66 25.65 -6.91 -18.36
C SER A 66 25.56 -8.07 -17.36
N TYR A 67 26.65 -8.36 -16.67
CA TYR A 67 26.71 -9.37 -15.62
C TYR A 67 25.80 -8.99 -14.43
N THR A 68 25.90 -7.75 -13.96
CA THR A 68 25.06 -7.24 -12.87
C THR A 68 23.57 -7.33 -13.24
N LEU A 69 23.18 -6.98 -14.47
CA LEU A 69 21.80 -7.06 -14.93
C LEU A 69 21.27 -8.51 -14.93
N ALA A 70 22.06 -9.47 -15.42
CA ALA A 70 21.71 -10.89 -15.40
C ALA A 70 21.55 -11.41 -13.95
N MET A 71 22.46 -11.02 -13.06
CA MET A 71 22.39 -11.39 -11.63
C MET A 71 21.18 -10.75 -10.95
N THR A 72 20.89 -9.47 -11.20
CA THR A 72 19.72 -8.78 -10.67
C THR A 72 18.42 -9.46 -11.13
N ALA A 73 18.30 -9.78 -12.42
CA ALA A 73 17.12 -10.46 -12.94
C ALA A 73 16.93 -11.86 -12.32
N THR A 74 18.02 -12.61 -12.18
CA THR A 74 17.99 -13.93 -11.52
C THR A 74 17.59 -13.81 -10.04
N ALA A 75 18.13 -12.81 -9.35
CA ALA A 75 17.84 -12.56 -7.95
C ALA A 75 16.38 -12.12 -7.72
N MET A 76 15.78 -11.33 -8.63
CA MET A 76 14.35 -10.99 -8.61
C MET A 76 13.47 -12.25 -8.71
N VAL A 77 13.78 -13.15 -9.63
CA VAL A 77 13.00 -14.39 -9.81
C VAL A 77 13.05 -15.27 -8.56
N ILE A 78 14.24 -15.44 -7.97
CA ILE A 78 14.43 -16.23 -6.75
C ILE A 78 13.83 -15.51 -5.53
N GLY A 79 13.95 -14.18 -5.48
CA GLY A 79 13.53 -13.31 -4.39
C GLY A 79 12.02 -13.12 -4.26
N LEU A 80 11.26 -13.36 -5.33
CA LEU A 80 9.79 -13.26 -5.33
C LEU A 80 9.12 -14.07 -4.22
N ILE A 81 9.61 -15.28 -3.94
CA ILE A 81 9.03 -16.16 -2.90
C ILE A 81 9.25 -15.56 -1.51
N PRO A 82 10.49 -15.33 -1.02
CA PRO A 82 10.70 -14.78 0.31
C PRO A 82 10.11 -13.38 0.48
N ILE A 83 10.19 -12.51 -0.53
CA ILE A 83 9.56 -11.18 -0.49
C ILE A 83 8.04 -11.30 -0.43
N GLY A 84 7.45 -12.24 -1.18
CA GLY A 84 6.03 -12.54 -1.10
C GLY A 84 5.62 -12.99 0.30
N VAL A 85 6.35 -13.93 0.91
CA VAL A 85 6.04 -14.43 2.26
C VAL A 85 6.12 -13.31 3.30
N VAL A 86 7.22 -12.56 3.33
CA VAL A 86 7.39 -11.45 4.30
C VAL A 86 6.40 -10.32 4.02
N GLY A 87 6.26 -9.92 2.76
CA GLY A 87 5.38 -8.84 2.33
C GLY A 87 3.90 -9.14 2.59
N THR A 88 3.47 -10.39 2.43
CA THR A 88 2.11 -10.78 2.81
C THR A 88 1.93 -10.84 4.32
N ALA A 89 2.88 -11.44 5.06
CA ALA A 89 2.82 -11.55 6.51
C ALA A 89 2.75 -10.19 7.21
N VAL A 90 3.45 -9.18 6.69
CA VAL A 90 3.48 -7.82 7.25
C VAL A 90 2.39 -6.94 6.64
N GLY A 91 2.27 -6.95 5.31
CA GLY A 91 1.41 -6.04 4.56
C GLY A 91 -0.08 -6.34 4.75
N TRP A 92 -0.46 -7.59 5.00
CA TRP A 92 -1.85 -7.95 5.27
C TRP A 92 -2.38 -7.36 6.59
N PRO A 93 -1.76 -7.64 7.76
CA PRO A 93 -2.20 -7.03 9.02
C PRO A 93 -2.14 -5.50 8.98
N LEU A 94 -1.09 -4.94 8.37
CA LEU A 94 -0.94 -3.49 8.26
C LEU A 94 -2.06 -2.87 7.42
N GLY A 95 -2.42 -3.50 6.29
CA GLY A 95 -3.54 -3.07 5.46
C GLY A 95 -4.89 -3.16 6.19
N VAL A 96 -5.08 -4.16 7.04
CA VAL A 96 -6.27 -4.30 7.90
C VAL A 96 -6.30 -3.20 8.97
N ALA A 97 -5.18 -2.94 9.65
CA ALA A 97 -5.09 -1.94 10.71
C ALA A 97 -5.33 -0.51 10.19
N LEU A 98 -4.81 -0.19 8.99
CA LEU A 98 -4.94 1.13 8.38
C LEU A 98 -6.27 1.34 7.64
N ARG A 99 -7.18 0.37 7.70
CA ARG A 99 -8.44 0.42 6.96
C ARG A 99 -9.33 1.61 7.33
N SER A 100 -9.24 2.13 8.56
CA SER A 100 -9.98 3.31 9.03
C SER A 100 -9.34 4.64 8.59
N VAL A 101 -8.11 4.62 8.08
CA VAL A 101 -7.32 5.82 7.80
C VAL A 101 -7.56 6.30 6.36
N ARG A 102 -8.09 7.52 6.22
CA ARG A 102 -8.37 8.16 4.91
C ARG A 102 -7.11 8.65 4.19
N ASN A 103 -6.06 8.98 4.94
CA ASN A 103 -4.86 9.59 4.37
C ASN A 103 -3.96 8.53 3.73
N GLN A 104 -3.94 8.47 2.39
CA GLN A 104 -3.12 7.53 1.63
C GLN A 104 -1.62 7.72 1.87
N TRP A 105 -1.16 8.95 2.11
CA TRP A 105 0.23 9.19 2.50
C TRP A 105 0.58 8.58 3.85
N LEU A 106 -0.39 8.45 4.76
CA LEU A 106 -0.18 7.73 6.02
C LEU A 106 -0.04 6.23 5.77
N HIS A 107 -0.74 5.67 4.77
CA HIS A 107 -0.52 4.28 4.39
C HIS A 107 0.89 4.08 3.84
N VAL A 108 1.33 4.95 2.94
CA VAL A 108 2.70 4.88 2.38
C VAL A 108 3.74 5.01 3.50
N ALA A 109 3.57 5.99 4.40
CA ALA A 109 4.44 6.18 5.54
C ALA A 109 4.45 4.97 6.48
N ALA A 110 3.30 4.33 6.72
CA ALA A 110 3.21 3.15 7.56
C ALA A 110 3.88 1.93 6.93
N PHE A 111 3.73 1.72 5.61
CA PHE A 111 4.44 0.65 4.90
C PHE A 111 5.96 0.90 4.85
N PHE A 112 6.37 2.16 4.67
CA PHE A 112 7.77 2.56 4.78
C PHE A 112 8.33 2.27 6.18
N ALA A 113 7.62 2.71 7.22
CA ALA A 113 8.03 2.48 8.60
C ALA A 113 8.08 0.99 8.95
N ALA A 114 7.10 0.19 8.50
CA ALA A 114 7.10 -1.25 8.70
C ALA A 114 8.32 -1.93 8.04
N GLY A 115 8.66 -1.53 6.81
CA GLY A 115 9.86 -2.01 6.12
C GLY A 115 11.18 -1.61 6.79
N ALA A 116 11.23 -0.44 7.45
CA ALA A 116 12.37 -0.05 8.25
C ALA A 116 12.45 -0.85 9.57
N ILE A 117 11.32 -0.96 10.29
CA ILE A 117 11.25 -1.55 11.63
C ILE A 117 11.55 -3.05 11.60
N ILE A 118 11.13 -3.79 10.57
CA ILE A 118 11.41 -5.23 10.48
C ILE A 118 12.92 -5.55 10.50
N CYS A 119 13.76 -4.58 10.13
CA CYS A 119 15.21 -4.75 10.11
C CYS A 119 15.87 -4.48 11.47
N VAL A 120 15.19 -3.82 12.41
CA VAL A 120 15.75 -3.41 13.71
C VAL A 120 16.26 -4.60 14.54
N PRO A 121 15.52 -5.73 14.68
CA PRO A 121 16.01 -6.90 15.41
C PRO A 121 17.25 -7.56 14.80
N PHE A 122 17.52 -7.30 13.52
CA PHE A 122 18.64 -7.88 12.77
C PHE A 122 19.84 -6.92 12.66
N GLY A 123 19.90 -5.88 13.51
CA GLY A 123 21.00 -4.91 13.48
C GLY A 123 20.77 -3.72 12.54
N GLY A 124 19.57 -3.59 11.97
CA GLY A 124 19.20 -2.45 11.15
C GLY A 124 19.35 -1.13 11.93
N PHE A 125 19.99 -0.15 11.30
CA PHE A 125 20.26 1.19 11.86
C PHE A 125 21.28 1.26 13.01
N TRP A 126 21.94 0.18 13.40
CA TRP A 126 22.93 0.20 14.49
C TRP A 126 24.22 0.94 14.14
N SER A 127 24.54 1.06 12.85
CA SER A 127 25.63 1.88 12.34
C SER A 127 25.20 2.61 11.06
N PRO A 128 25.77 3.79 10.74
CA PRO A 128 25.49 4.51 9.50
C PRO A 128 25.74 3.66 8.24
N SER A 129 26.73 2.77 8.28
CA SER A 129 27.05 1.84 7.18
C SER A 129 25.96 0.77 6.97
N ALA A 130 25.15 0.47 7.99
CA ALA A 130 24.08 -0.50 7.92
C ALA A 130 22.74 0.10 7.45
N TRP A 131 22.65 1.41 7.18
CA TRP A 131 21.37 2.07 6.86
C TRP A 131 20.84 1.73 5.46
N ALA A 132 21.73 1.43 4.52
CA ALA A 132 21.35 1.16 3.13
C ALA A 132 20.37 -0.02 3.01
N PHE A 133 20.57 -1.07 3.82
CA PHE A 133 19.73 -2.27 3.78
C PHE A 133 18.30 -2.03 4.29
N PRO A 134 18.07 -1.52 5.52
CA PRO A 134 16.74 -1.15 5.97
C PRO A 134 16.06 -0.10 5.09
N LEU A 135 16.80 0.87 4.56
CA LEU A 135 16.24 1.89 3.66
C LEU A 135 15.78 1.29 2.34
N SER A 136 16.53 0.35 1.76
CA SER A 136 16.11 -0.34 0.52
C SER A 136 14.78 -1.07 0.70
N ILE A 137 14.56 -1.72 1.86
CA ILE A 137 13.32 -2.42 2.20
C ILE A 137 12.18 -1.43 2.47
N ALA A 138 12.44 -0.35 3.20
CA ALA A 138 11.47 0.69 3.47
C ALA A 138 10.97 1.37 2.19
N VAL A 139 11.90 1.72 1.29
CA VAL A 139 11.57 2.30 -0.03
C VAL A 139 10.77 1.32 -0.87
N ALA A 140 11.20 0.05 -0.95
CA ALA A 140 10.48 -1.00 -1.66
C ALA A 140 9.04 -1.17 -1.16
N ALA A 141 8.83 -1.24 0.15
CA ALA A 141 7.51 -1.37 0.76
C ALA A 141 6.62 -0.14 0.51
N GLY A 142 7.19 1.06 0.64
CA GLY A 142 6.47 2.32 0.37
C GLY A 142 6.06 2.45 -1.10
N VAL A 143 6.97 2.18 -2.04
CA VAL A 143 6.68 2.23 -3.48
C VAL A 143 5.73 1.11 -3.90
N GLY A 144 5.88 -0.09 -3.35
CA GLY A 144 4.92 -1.19 -3.53
C GLY A 144 3.51 -0.77 -3.12
N ARG A 145 3.36 -0.08 -1.98
CA ARG A 145 2.06 0.48 -1.56
C ARG A 145 1.54 1.56 -2.51
N LEU A 146 2.41 2.46 -2.97
CA LEU A 146 2.06 3.49 -3.95
C LEU A 146 1.56 2.91 -5.27
N ALA A 147 2.20 1.86 -5.79
CA ALA A 147 1.84 1.25 -7.07
C ALA A 147 0.46 0.59 -7.05
N VAL A 148 0.05 0.06 -5.89
CA VAL A 148 -1.26 -0.57 -5.72
C VAL A 148 -2.38 0.46 -5.51
N TRP A 149 -2.06 1.74 -5.27
CA TRP A 149 -3.04 2.80 -5.02
C TRP A 149 -4.14 2.82 -6.08
N LYS A 150 -3.80 2.80 -7.38
CA LYS A 150 -4.79 2.85 -8.47
C LYS A 150 -5.58 1.54 -8.65
N LEU A 151 -5.14 0.43 -8.05
CA LEU A 151 -5.80 -0.88 -8.13
C LEU A 151 -6.81 -1.11 -7.00
N VAL A 152 -6.84 -0.23 -5.99
CA VAL A 152 -7.87 -0.25 -4.95
C VAL A 152 -9.18 0.29 -5.53
N ARG A 153 -10.00 -0.60 -6.10
CA ARG A 153 -11.42 -0.30 -6.35
C ARG A 153 -12.16 -0.31 -5.03
N ILE A 154 -12.92 0.75 -4.79
CA ILE A 154 -13.83 0.81 -3.66
C ILE A 154 -15.13 0.19 -4.13
N ASN A 155 -15.46 -1.03 -3.67
CA ASN A 155 -16.75 -1.64 -3.98
C ASN A 155 -17.85 -0.76 -3.38
N HIS A 156 -18.76 -0.26 -4.22
CA HIS A 156 -20.07 0.20 -3.74
C HIS A 156 -20.88 -1.05 -3.42
N ALA A 157 -21.15 -1.32 -2.15
CA ALA A 157 -22.17 -2.28 -1.78
C ALA A 157 -23.54 -1.69 -2.17
N GLY A 158 -24.03 -1.99 -3.38
CA GLY A 158 -25.32 -1.43 -3.82
C GLY A 158 -25.84 -1.74 -5.22
N GLU A 159 -25.16 -2.53 -6.06
CA GLU A 159 -25.79 -2.98 -7.32
C GLU A 159 -26.28 -4.43 -7.19
N PRO A 160 -27.62 -4.66 -7.20
CA PRO A 160 -28.16 -5.99 -7.40
C PRO A 160 -27.82 -6.47 -8.83
N LYS A 161 -27.48 -7.76 -8.94
CA LYS A 161 -27.41 -8.47 -10.22
C LYS A 161 -28.80 -8.57 -10.86
#